data_AF-A0A0N0D5X9-F1
#
_entry.id   AF-A0A0N0D5X9-F1
#
_cell.length_a   1.000
_cell.length_b   1.000
_cell.length_c   1.000
_cell.angle_alpha   90.00
_cell.angle_beta   90.00
_cell.angle_gamma   90.00
#
_symmetry.space_group_name_H-M   'P 1'
#
loop_
_entity.id
_entity.type
_entity.pdbx_description
1 polymer ?
#
loop_
_entity_poly.entity_id
_entity_poly.type
_entity_poly.pdbx_seq_one_letter_code
_entity_poly.pdbx_strand_id
1 'polypeptide(L)'
;MRKNWRCISFVICVMTFLALFSITANAATAPTAAQNLRSTTHTLNVASNKSNIGMTWSAPSNISPTTTVYYYYVFNTSNDYTITSDIVWDEDLVATTSTTVLSTDYSNGNGSYYFHIVAMIEDNGNELIDGSTTTTKGPYIIDTKAPSNVSVSAPSTTNSQVVTLTLSADGATEMYISNSGYT
;
A
#
# COMPACT_ATOMS: atom_id res chain seq x y z
N MET A 1 -6.91 31.10 -76.40
CA MET A 1 -6.31 30.37 -75.26
C MET A 1 -6.36 31.24 -74.01
N ARG A 2 -7.34 31.07 -73.11
CA ARG A 2 -7.42 31.62 -71.74
C ARG A 2 -8.82 31.31 -71.19
N LYS A 3 -9.11 30.05 -70.83
CA LYS A 3 -10.41 29.71 -70.21
C LYS A 3 -10.39 28.50 -69.28
N ASN A 4 -9.26 28.12 -68.68
CA ASN A 4 -9.19 26.94 -67.81
C ASN A 4 -8.65 27.21 -66.39
N TRP A 5 -8.40 28.47 -65.99
CA TRP A 5 -7.71 28.73 -64.72
C TRP A 5 -8.61 28.91 -63.49
N ARG A 6 -9.92 29.15 -63.69
CA ARG A 6 -10.84 29.47 -62.57
C ARG A 6 -11.44 28.25 -61.86
N CYS A 7 -11.44 27.06 -62.48
CA CYS A 7 -11.91 25.83 -61.83
C CYS A 7 -10.84 25.15 -60.97
N ILE A 8 -9.55 25.35 -61.25
CA ILE A 8 -8.45 24.68 -60.54
C ILE A 8 -8.21 25.31 -59.16
N SER A 9 -8.40 26.63 -59.01
CA SER A 9 -8.25 27.32 -57.71
C SER A 9 -9.34 26.97 -56.68
N PHE A 10 -10.56 26.60 -57.11
CA PHE A 10 -11.63 26.27 -56.18
C PHE A 10 -11.50 24.83 -55.63
N VAL A 11 -10.96 23.91 -56.44
CA VAL A 11 -10.73 22.51 -56.05
C VAL A 11 -9.54 22.38 -55.08
N ILE A 12 -8.52 23.24 -55.20
CA ILE A 12 -7.36 23.24 -54.28
C ILE A 12 -7.75 23.75 -52.89
N CYS A 13 -8.64 24.75 -52.79
CA CYS A 13 -9.05 25.32 -51.50
C CYS A 13 -9.90 24.35 -50.65
N VAL A 14 -10.68 23.47 -51.30
CA VAL A 14 -11.48 22.42 -50.63
C VAL A 14 -10.61 21.22 -50.24
N MET A 15 -9.55 20.90 -51.00
CA MET A 15 -8.59 19.85 -50.66
C MET A 15 -7.65 20.23 -49.50
N THR A 16 -7.40 21.52 -49.26
CA THR A 16 -6.62 22.00 -48.09
C THR A 16 -7.45 22.20 -46.82
N PHE A 17 -8.78 22.16 -46.91
CA PHE A 17 -9.67 22.20 -45.73
C PHE A 17 -9.87 20.83 -45.08
N LEU A 18 -9.40 19.76 -45.75
CA LEU A 18 -9.24 18.41 -45.19
C LEU A 18 -7.81 18.18 -44.67
N ALA A 19 -7.16 19.22 -44.14
CA ALA A 19 -6.07 19.03 -43.20
C ALA A 19 -6.66 18.44 -41.92
N LEU A 20 -6.86 17.11 -41.95
CA LEU A 20 -6.70 16.17 -40.86
C LEU A 20 -6.56 16.85 -39.50
N PHE A 21 -7.68 17.27 -38.92
CA PHE A 21 -7.81 17.26 -37.47
C PHE A 21 -7.86 15.79 -37.08
N SER A 22 -6.69 15.15 -37.07
CA SER A 22 -6.48 13.93 -36.29
C SER A 22 -6.60 14.37 -34.84
N ILE A 23 -7.82 14.43 -34.32
CA ILE A 23 -8.05 14.55 -32.90
C ILE A 23 -7.54 13.24 -32.33
N THR A 24 -6.28 13.21 -31.90
CA THR A 24 -5.80 12.11 -31.05
C THR A 24 -6.51 12.29 -29.72
N ALA A 25 -7.67 11.64 -29.57
CA ALA A 25 -8.22 11.37 -28.25
C ALA A 25 -7.19 10.45 -27.57
N ASN A 26 -6.34 11.03 -26.73
CA ASN A 26 -5.52 10.24 -25.83
C ASN A 26 -6.49 9.57 -24.86
N ALA A 27 -6.77 8.29 -25.06
CA ALA A 27 -7.48 7.51 -24.07
C ALA A 27 -6.70 7.59 -22.75
N ALA A 28 -7.37 7.89 -21.64
CA ALA A 28 -6.72 7.89 -20.35
C ALA A 28 -6.20 6.47 -20.06
N THR A 29 -4.93 6.38 -19.67
CA THR A 29 -4.30 5.10 -19.32
C THR A 29 -4.53 4.83 -17.85
N ALA A 30 -4.86 3.58 -17.51
CA ALA A 30 -4.97 3.15 -16.12
C ALA A 30 -3.67 3.46 -15.33
N PRO A 31 -3.78 3.81 -14.05
CA PRO A 31 -2.59 4.08 -13.24
C PRO A 31 -1.71 2.84 -13.04
N THR A 32 -0.40 3.05 -13.04
CA THR A 32 0.56 2.04 -12.59
C THR A 32 0.53 1.89 -11.06
N ALA A 33 1.42 1.07 -10.51
CA ALA A 33 1.59 0.90 -9.07
C ALA A 33 1.83 2.23 -8.33
N ALA A 34 1.29 2.35 -7.12
CA ALA A 34 1.65 3.42 -6.20
C ALA A 34 3.15 3.37 -5.86
N GLN A 35 3.79 4.53 -5.82
CA GLN A 35 5.24 4.64 -5.69
C GLN A 35 5.65 4.86 -4.23
N ASN A 36 6.92 4.58 -3.90
CA ASN A 36 7.51 4.85 -2.57
C ASN A 36 6.72 4.27 -1.38
N LEU A 37 5.94 3.22 -1.61
CA LEU A 37 5.09 2.61 -0.60
C LEU A 37 5.92 2.05 0.57
N ARG A 38 5.67 2.55 1.77
CA ARG A 38 6.37 2.16 3.00
C ARG A 38 5.48 2.31 4.23
N SER A 39 5.80 1.56 5.27
CA SER A 39 5.20 1.79 6.59
C SER A 39 5.89 2.96 7.30
N THR A 40 5.10 3.71 8.05
CA THR A 40 5.56 4.80 8.93
C THR A 40 5.65 4.36 10.39
N THR A 41 5.05 3.23 10.77
CA THR A 41 5.01 2.77 12.17
C THR A 41 5.74 1.44 12.41
N HIS A 42 5.86 0.58 11.39
CA HIS A 42 6.41 -0.77 11.48
C HIS A 42 7.64 -0.96 10.57
N THR A 43 8.51 -1.89 10.96
CA THR A 43 9.60 -2.39 10.11
C THR A 43 9.22 -3.77 9.59
N LEU A 44 9.55 -4.08 8.33
CA LEU A 44 9.22 -5.37 7.71
C LEU A 44 9.83 -6.53 8.51
N ASN A 45 9.03 -7.56 8.77
CA ASN A 45 9.43 -8.76 9.52
C ASN A 45 9.98 -8.50 10.94
N VAL A 46 9.68 -7.34 11.53
CA VAL A 46 10.06 -7.02 12.92
C VAL A 46 8.78 -6.86 13.74
N ALA A 47 8.68 -7.59 14.84
CA ALA A 47 7.58 -7.47 15.79
C ALA A 47 7.55 -6.08 16.41
N SER A 48 6.34 -5.56 16.59
CA SER A 48 6.09 -4.22 17.13
C SER A 48 4.90 -4.25 18.07
N ASN A 49 5.03 -3.50 19.18
CA ASN A 49 3.95 -3.31 20.14
C ASN A 49 2.95 -2.21 19.75
N LYS A 50 3.14 -1.55 18.60
CA LYS A 50 2.18 -0.59 18.05
C LYS A 50 1.02 -1.36 17.42
N SER A 51 -0.20 -1.10 17.87
CA SER A 51 -1.38 -1.82 17.41
C SER A 51 -1.94 -1.34 16.07
N ASN A 52 -1.44 -0.21 15.53
CA ASN A 52 -1.85 0.32 14.23
C ASN A 52 -0.66 0.41 13.25
N ILE A 53 -0.90 0.00 12.01
CA ILE A 53 0.06 0.09 10.91
C ILE A 53 -0.23 1.36 10.11
N GLY A 54 0.71 2.30 10.15
CA GLY A 54 0.68 3.49 9.31
C GLY A 54 1.39 3.22 7.99
N MET A 55 0.81 3.68 6.89
CA MET A 55 1.33 3.50 5.54
C MET A 55 1.37 4.84 4.80
N THR A 56 2.39 5.04 3.97
CA THR A 56 2.50 6.20 3.08
C THR A 56 3.05 5.79 1.72
N TRP A 57 2.64 6.52 0.68
CA TRP A 57 3.05 6.30 -0.71
C TRP A 57 3.09 7.62 -1.49
N SER A 58 3.36 7.52 -2.79
CA SER A 58 3.30 8.61 -3.75
C SER A 58 2.50 8.15 -4.98
N ALA A 59 2.03 9.12 -5.76
CA ALA A 59 1.24 8.85 -6.95
C ALA A 59 1.98 7.97 -7.98
N PRO A 60 1.25 7.18 -8.78
CA PRO A 60 1.82 6.41 -9.88
C PRO A 60 2.59 7.28 -10.89
N SER A 61 3.68 6.74 -11.41
CA SER A 61 4.62 7.51 -12.25
C SER A 61 4.09 7.90 -13.63
N ASN A 62 3.10 7.18 -14.13
CA ASN A 62 2.48 7.42 -15.44
C ASN A 62 1.33 8.42 -15.40
N ILE A 63 0.99 8.96 -14.22
CA ILE A 63 -0.12 9.89 -14.06
C ILE A 63 0.40 11.32 -13.93
N SER A 64 -0.24 12.26 -14.63
CA SER A 64 0.08 13.68 -14.52
C SER A 64 -0.09 14.17 -13.08
N PRO A 65 0.79 15.03 -12.54
CA PRO A 65 0.62 15.64 -11.22
C PRO A 65 -0.68 16.45 -11.06
N THR A 66 -1.32 16.83 -12.17
CA THR A 66 -2.59 17.58 -12.18
C THR A 66 -3.82 16.68 -12.16
N THR A 67 -3.65 15.38 -12.36
CA THR A 67 -4.75 14.41 -12.35
C THR A 67 -4.96 13.93 -10.93
N THR A 68 -6.20 14.02 -10.44
CA THR A 68 -6.57 13.45 -9.14
C THR A 68 -6.45 11.93 -9.22
N VAL A 69 -5.65 11.36 -8.33
CA VAL A 69 -5.51 9.92 -8.16
C VAL A 69 -6.25 9.51 -6.90
N TYR A 70 -7.07 8.49 -7.03
CA TYR A 70 -7.75 7.83 -5.93
C TYR A 70 -7.10 6.48 -5.68
N TYR A 71 -7.32 5.93 -4.49
CA TYR A 71 -6.76 4.66 -4.08
C TYR A 71 -7.81 3.80 -3.39
N TYR A 72 -7.77 2.50 -3.67
CA TYR A 72 -8.39 1.49 -2.81
C TYR A 72 -7.30 0.75 -2.07
N TYR A 73 -7.51 0.52 -0.78
CA TYR A 73 -6.57 -0.24 0.03
C TYR A 73 -7.28 -1.13 1.05
N VAL A 74 -6.56 -2.13 1.52
CA VAL A 74 -6.99 -3.02 2.60
C VAL A 74 -5.78 -3.48 3.41
N PHE A 75 -6.00 -3.70 4.71
CA PHE A 75 -5.07 -4.44 5.57
C PHE A 75 -5.67 -5.80 5.89
N ASN A 76 -4.98 -6.88 5.54
CA ASN A 76 -5.44 -8.24 5.84
C ASN A 76 -4.25 -9.16 6.15
N THR A 77 -4.49 -10.47 6.28
CA THR A 77 -3.47 -11.48 6.61
C THR A 77 -2.96 -12.28 5.41
N SER A 78 -3.48 -12.03 4.21
CA SER A 78 -3.04 -12.68 2.96
C SER A 78 -1.86 -11.90 2.36
N ASN A 79 -0.87 -12.62 1.82
CA ASN A 79 0.27 -11.99 1.16
C ASN A 79 0.06 -11.78 -0.36
N ASP A 80 -1.05 -12.28 -0.90
CA ASP A 80 -1.35 -12.37 -2.32
C ASP A 80 -2.71 -11.77 -2.72
N TYR A 81 -3.37 -11.05 -1.80
CA TYR A 81 -4.60 -10.33 -2.09
C TYR A 81 -4.40 -9.34 -3.24
N THR A 82 -5.30 -9.42 -4.22
CA THR A 82 -5.26 -8.64 -5.46
C THR A 82 -6.55 -7.85 -5.58
N ILE A 83 -6.45 -6.54 -5.78
CA ILE A 83 -7.59 -5.66 -6.02
C ILE A 83 -7.85 -5.58 -7.54
N THR A 84 -9.08 -5.92 -7.93
CA THR A 84 -9.61 -5.84 -9.29
C THR A 84 -10.90 -5.02 -9.29
N SER A 85 -11.36 -4.56 -10.46
CA SER A 85 -12.64 -3.86 -10.64
C SER A 85 -13.84 -4.64 -10.07
N ASP A 86 -13.82 -5.97 -10.20
CA ASP A 86 -14.90 -6.84 -9.72
C ASP A 86 -15.04 -6.86 -8.19
N ILE A 87 -13.99 -6.48 -7.45
CA ILE A 87 -13.97 -6.53 -5.97
C ILE A 87 -13.91 -5.15 -5.31
N VAL A 88 -14.02 -4.07 -6.07
CA VAL A 88 -14.10 -2.69 -5.52
C VAL A 88 -15.32 -2.50 -4.59
N TRP A 89 -16.29 -3.40 -4.67
CA TRP A 89 -17.49 -3.44 -3.82
C TRP A 89 -17.33 -4.29 -2.53
N ASP A 90 -16.14 -4.83 -2.27
CA ASP A 90 -15.82 -5.52 -1.02
C ASP A 90 -15.92 -4.53 0.14
N GLU A 91 -16.62 -4.93 1.22
CA GLU A 91 -16.84 -4.07 2.39
C GLU A 91 -15.56 -3.77 3.18
N ASP A 92 -14.54 -4.62 3.01
CA ASP A 92 -13.23 -4.46 3.65
C ASP A 92 -12.32 -3.46 2.89
N LEU A 93 -12.68 -3.10 1.65
CA LEU A 93 -11.92 -2.16 0.84
C LEU A 93 -12.22 -0.71 1.23
N VAL A 94 -11.16 0.07 1.45
CA VAL A 94 -11.29 1.48 1.82
C VAL A 94 -10.82 2.37 0.67
N ALA A 95 -11.71 3.24 0.21
CA ALA A 95 -11.39 4.29 -0.77
C ALA A 95 -10.76 5.51 -0.10
N THR A 96 -9.74 6.10 -0.72
CA THR A 96 -9.14 7.36 -0.24
C THR A 96 -8.46 8.15 -1.36
N THR A 97 -8.36 9.47 -1.17
CA THR A 97 -7.48 10.35 -1.96
C THR A 97 -6.19 10.72 -1.21
N SER A 98 -6.07 10.31 0.06
CA SER A 98 -4.88 10.54 0.86
C SER A 98 -3.70 9.68 0.38
N THR A 99 -2.48 10.14 0.65
CA THR A 99 -1.23 9.39 0.44
C THR A 99 -0.64 8.85 1.75
N THR A 100 -1.43 8.92 2.81
CA THR A 100 -1.12 8.36 4.13
C THR A 100 -2.39 7.83 4.78
N VAL A 101 -2.29 6.67 5.41
CA VAL A 101 -3.39 6.02 6.14
C VAL A 101 -2.88 5.32 7.38
N LEU A 102 -3.80 4.99 8.27
CA LEU A 102 -3.59 4.19 9.46
C LEU A 102 -4.57 3.01 9.43
N SER A 103 -4.11 1.81 9.74
CA SER A 103 -4.97 0.64 9.86
C SER A 103 -5.98 0.80 11.01
N THR A 104 -6.94 -0.13 11.07
CA THR A 104 -7.73 -0.36 12.29
C THR A 104 -6.83 -0.74 13.47
N ASP A 105 -7.38 -0.65 14.68
CA ASP A 105 -6.68 -1.01 15.91
C ASP A 105 -6.66 -2.53 16.12
N TYR A 106 -5.46 -3.10 16.13
CA TYR A 106 -5.22 -4.51 16.38
C TYR A 106 -4.74 -4.77 17.82
N SER A 107 -5.10 -3.92 18.79
CA SER A 107 -4.66 -4.01 20.19
C SER A 107 -4.93 -5.36 20.85
N ASN A 108 -5.95 -6.09 20.40
CA ASN A 108 -6.31 -7.43 20.89
C ASN A 108 -5.71 -8.59 20.08
N GLY A 109 -4.96 -8.29 19.01
CA GLY A 109 -4.44 -9.25 18.06
C GLY A 109 -2.92 -9.34 18.07
N ASN A 110 -2.41 -10.56 17.87
CA ASN A 110 -1.04 -10.78 17.41
C ASN A 110 -1.14 -11.37 16.01
N GLY A 111 -0.27 -10.96 15.10
CA GLY A 111 -0.33 -11.47 13.74
C GLY A 111 0.57 -10.77 12.74
N SER A 112 0.64 -11.36 11.56
CA SER A 112 1.27 -10.78 10.39
C SER A 112 0.21 -10.18 9.49
N TYR A 113 0.35 -8.89 9.19
CA TYR A 113 -0.57 -8.16 8.35
C TYR A 113 0.13 -7.62 7.11
N TYR A 114 -0.61 -7.55 6.01
CA TYR A 114 -0.18 -7.03 4.73
C TYR A 114 -1.06 -5.85 4.34
N PHE A 115 -0.44 -4.86 3.71
CA PHE A 115 -1.12 -3.72 3.11
C PHE A 115 -1.17 -3.91 1.61
N HIS A 116 -2.36 -3.86 1.05
CA HIS A 116 -2.62 -3.93 -0.38
C HIS A 116 -3.18 -2.60 -0.83
N ILE A 117 -2.69 -2.07 -1.95
CA ILE A 117 -3.17 -0.83 -2.51
C ILE A 117 -3.17 -0.90 -4.03
N VAL A 118 -4.19 -0.32 -4.65
CA VAL A 118 -4.25 -0.06 -6.07
C VAL A 118 -4.66 1.40 -6.30
N ALA A 119 -4.13 2.00 -7.36
CA ALA A 119 -4.48 3.35 -7.77
C ALA A 119 -5.53 3.31 -8.88
N MET A 120 -6.45 4.27 -8.87
CA MET A 120 -7.39 4.52 -9.96
C MET A 120 -7.49 6.02 -10.27
N ILE A 121 -7.99 6.32 -11.46
CA ILE A 121 -8.39 7.67 -11.86
C ILE A 121 -9.83 7.61 -12.38
N GLU A 122 -10.52 8.74 -12.35
CA GLU A 122 -11.79 8.90 -13.03
C GLU A 122 -11.55 9.48 -14.43
N ASP A 123 -12.13 8.87 -15.45
CA ASP A 123 -12.17 9.40 -16.81
C ASP A 123 -13.61 9.33 -17.35
N ASN A 124 -14.15 10.49 -17.70
CA ASN A 124 -15.53 10.64 -18.21
C ASN A 124 -16.60 9.96 -17.34
N GLY A 125 -16.42 9.96 -16.02
CA GLY A 125 -17.35 9.36 -15.06
C GLY A 125 -17.17 7.85 -14.87
N ASN A 126 -16.15 7.24 -15.47
CA ASN A 126 -15.79 5.84 -15.27
C ASN A 126 -14.51 5.73 -14.44
N GLU A 127 -14.47 4.76 -13.54
CA GLU A 127 -13.28 4.40 -12.78
C GLU A 127 -12.33 3.57 -13.65
N LEU A 128 -11.14 4.09 -13.90
CA LEU A 128 -10.09 3.38 -14.62
C LEU A 128 -9.17 2.67 -13.63
N ILE A 129 -9.63 1.49 -13.19
CA ILE A 129 -8.87 0.55 -12.36
C ILE A 129 -8.41 -0.69 -13.14
N ASP A 130 -9.09 -1.01 -14.25
CA ASP A 130 -8.71 -2.14 -15.11
C ASP A 130 -7.37 -1.87 -15.79
N GLY A 131 -6.39 -2.75 -15.50
CA GLY A 131 -5.00 -2.57 -15.91
C GLY A 131 -4.11 -1.90 -14.85
N SER A 132 -4.68 -1.44 -13.74
CA SER A 132 -3.90 -1.03 -12.57
C SER A 132 -3.24 -2.22 -11.89
N THR A 133 -2.12 -1.95 -11.21
CA THR A 133 -1.35 -2.99 -10.50
C THR A 133 -1.57 -2.85 -9.00
N THR A 134 -2.02 -3.92 -8.34
CA THR A 134 -2.04 -4.01 -6.88
C THR A 134 -0.60 -4.12 -6.36
N THR A 135 -0.24 -3.25 -5.43
CA THR A 135 1.03 -3.32 -4.71
C THR A 135 0.78 -3.85 -3.30
N THR A 136 1.49 -4.92 -2.95
CA THR A 136 1.46 -5.52 -1.61
C THR A 136 2.74 -5.19 -0.83
N LYS A 137 2.60 -4.83 0.45
CA LYS A 137 3.72 -4.71 1.40
C LYS A 137 3.40 -5.37 2.73
N GLY A 138 4.39 -6.06 3.27
CA GLY A 138 4.30 -6.80 4.52
C GLY A 138 5.29 -7.98 4.50
N PRO A 139 5.28 -8.82 5.54
CA PRO A 139 4.41 -8.70 6.71
C PRO A 139 4.86 -7.58 7.67
N TYR A 140 3.88 -6.92 8.25
CA TYR A 140 4.03 -6.10 9.44
C TYR A 140 3.54 -6.93 10.63
N ILE A 141 4.44 -7.17 11.58
CA ILE A 141 4.19 -8.07 12.70
C ILE A 141 3.72 -7.24 13.89
N ILE A 142 2.49 -7.48 14.31
CA ILE A 142 1.89 -6.89 15.51
C ILE A 142 2.01 -7.91 16.64
N ASP A 143 2.58 -7.44 17.75
CA ASP A 143 2.73 -8.20 18.98
C ASP A 143 2.44 -7.28 20.18
N THR A 144 1.17 -7.19 20.57
CA THR A 144 0.71 -6.33 21.65
C THR A 144 0.48 -7.09 22.95
N LYS A 145 0.53 -8.42 22.91
CA LYS A 145 0.28 -9.27 24.07
C LYS A 145 1.54 -9.43 24.90
N ALA A 146 1.49 -8.91 26.13
CA ALA A 146 2.55 -9.16 27.10
C ALA A 146 2.73 -10.67 27.35
N PRO A 147 3.98 -11.15 27.50
CA PRO A 147 4.23 -12.53 27.92
C PRO A 147 3.53 -12.86 29.25
N SER A 148 3.13 -14.12 29.41
CA SER A 148 2.49 -14.61 30.63
C SER A 148 3.34 -15.69 31.32
N ASN A 149 2.95 -16.09 32.53
CA ASN A 149 3.64 -17.14 33.30
C ASN A 149 5.16 -16.93 33.44
N VAL A 150 5.56 -15.66 33.59
CA VAL A 150 6.96 -15.28 33.78
C VAL A 150 7.45 -15.85 35.10
N SER A 151 8.48 -16.68 35.06
CA SER A 151 9.08 -17.29 36.23
C SER A 151 10.60 -17.30 36.17
N VAL A 152 11.21 -17.14 37.34
CA VAL A 152 12.64 -17.31 37.55
C VAL A 152 12.78 -18.32 38.68
N SER A 153 13.41 -19.46 38.39
CA SER A 153 13.71 -20.48 39.38
C SER A 153 15.20 -20.58 39.61
N ALA A 154 15.58 -20.67 40.89
CA ALA A 154 16.95 -20.83 41.35
C ALA A 154 16.99 -21.89 42.45
N PRO A 155 18.15 -22.56 42.66
CA PRO A 155 18.37 -23.36 43.86
C PRO A 155 18.14 -22.53 45.12
N SER A 156 17.45 -23.10 46.11
CA SER A 156 17.16 -22.41 47.38
C SER A 156 18.43 -22.11 48.19
N THR A 157 19.48 -22.89 48.00
CA THR A 157 20.82 -22.70 48.56
C THR A 157 21.88 -23.17 47.57
N THR A 158 23.08 -22.61 47.67
CA THR A 158 24.22 -23.00 46.83
C THR A 158 25.52 -22.68 47.56
N ASN A 159 26.51 -23.56 47.41
CA ASN A 159 27.91 -23.30 47.82
C ASN A 159 28.80 -22.97 46.60
N SER A 160 28.20 -22.81 45.42
CA SER A 160 28.88 -22.47 44.17
C SER A 160 28.80 -20.96 43.93
N GLN A 161 29.90 -20.37 43.44
CA GLN A 161 29.91 -18.99 42.95
C GLN A 161 29.13 -18.84 41.63
N VAL A 162 28.91 -19.94 40.91
CA VAL A 162 28.09 -20.00 39.70
C VAL A 162 26.72 -20.58 40.05
N VAL A 163 25.65 -19.82 39.79
CA VAL A 163 24.27 -20.24 40.02
C VAL A 163 23.56 -20.35 38.67
N THR A 164 22.97 -21.52 38.40
CA THR A 164 22.13 -21.70 37.21
C THR A 164 20.72 -21.23 37.51
N LEU A 165 20.20 -20.35 36.66
CA LEU A 165 18.82 -19.88 36.71
C LEU A 165 18.02 -20.54 35.59
N THR A 166 16.78 -20.93 35.88
CA THR A 166 15.81 -21.30 34.86
C THR A 166 14.84 -20.15 34.68
N LEU A 167 14.74 -19.65 33.45
CA LEU A 167 13.83 -18.57 33.07
C LEU A 167 12.74 -19.16 32.18
N SER A 168 11.48 -18.84 32.48
CA SER A 168 10.35 -19.24 31.65
C SER A 168 9.40 -18.07 31.44
N ALA A 169 8.81 -18.00 30.26
CA ALA A 169 7.69 -17.13 29.94
C ALA A 169 6.94 -17.74 28.75
N ASP A 170 5.62 -17.60 28.74
CA ASP A 170 4.78 -18.00 27.62
C ASP A 170 4.59 -16.82 26.67
N GLY A 171 4.70 -17.08 25.36
CA GLY A 171 4.48 -16.06 24.34
C GLY A 171 5.61 -15.03 24.20
N ALA A 172 6.74 -15.20 24.89
CA ALA A 172 7.92 -14.36 24.71
C ALA A 172 8.77 -14.83 23.52
N THR A 173 9.03 -13.94 22.57
CA THR A 173 10.06 -14.14 21.52
C THR A 173 11.45 -13.71 21.98
N GLU A 174 11.52 -12.80 22.94
CA GLU A 174 12.76 -12.28 23.53
C GLU A 174 12.62 -12.10 25.05
N MET A 175 13.71 -12.28 25.79
CA MET A 175 13.79 -11.99 27.22
C MET A 175 15.02 -11.12 27.49
N TYR A 176 14.82 -10.00 28.17
CA TYR A 176 15.88 -9.05 28.52
C TYR A 176 16.19 -9.17 30.02
N ILE A 177 17.47 -9.33 30.36
CA ILE A 177 17.96 -9.49 31.74
C ILE A 177 18.84 -8.28 32.07
N SER A 178 18.59 -7.63 33.21
CA SER A 178 19.40 -6.50 33.69
C SER A 178 19.76 -6.65 35.16
N ASN A 179 20.96 -6.18 35.54
CA ASN A 179 21.44 -6.14 36.92
C ASN A 179 21.11 -4.81 37.63
N SER A 180 20.62 -3.81 36.90
CA SER A 180 20.04 -2.57 37.39
C SER A 180 18.67 -2.45 36.72
N GLY A 181 17.57 -2.46 37.49
CA GLY A 181 16.21 -2.56 36.95
C GLY A 181 15.95 -1.68 35.73
N TYR A 182 15.08 -2.14 34.82
CA TYR A 182 14.64 -1.34 33.67
C TYR A 182 13.92 -0.08 34.18
N THR A 183 14.50 1.09 33.92
CA THR A 183 13.84 2.40 34.06
C THR A 183 13.29 2.86 32.72
#